data_AF-A0A0H3D0C7-F1
#
_entry.id   AF-A0A0H3D0C7-F1
#
_cell.length_a   1.000
_cell.length_b   1.000
_cell.length_c   1.000
_cell.angle_alpha   90.00
_cell.angle_beta   90.00
_cell.angle_gamma   90.00
#
_symmetry.space_group_name_H-M   'P 1'
#
loop_
_entity.id
_entity.type
_entity.pdbx_description
1 polymer ?
#
loop_
_entity_poly.entity_id
_entity_poly.type
_entity_poly.pdbx_seq_one_letter_code
_entity_poly.pdbx_strand_id
1 'polypeptide(L)'
;MGLIRKTLMVGTMGAVRGSSKKQRVAKAQLKELRVQTKLQQSQLQQRQAAQPAPPAVPPPGWYPSPTQPGSTQWWDGAQWTPAFAPTT
;
A
#
# COMPACT_ATOMS: atom_id res chain seq x y z
N MET A 1 9.19 -17.19 10.64
CA MET A 1 10.62 -17.48 10.48
C MET A 1 10.86 -18.17 9.13
N GLY A 2 11.55 -17.50 8.19
CA GLY A 2 12.33 -18.15 7.11
C GLY A 2 11.64 -18.65 5.84
N LEU A 3 11.20 -17.77 4.94
CA LEU A 3 10.92 -18.13 3.54
C LEU A 3 12.26 -18.25 2.78
N ILE A 4 12.61 -19.46 2.34
CA ILE A 4 13.86 -19.77 1.63
C ILE A 4 13.93 -18.97 0.33
N ARG A 5 14.83 -17.99 0.31
CA ARG A 5 15.18 -17.22 -0.89
C ARG A 5 15.89 -18.16 -1.86
N LYS A 6 15.23 -18.54 -2.95
CA LYS A 6 15.84 -19.24 -4.09
C LYS A 6 16.82 -18.29 -4.79
N THR A 7 18.08 -18.31 -4.38
CA THR A 7 19.18 -17.65 -5.09
C THR A 7 19.54 -18.50 -6.30
N LEU A 8 18.95 -18.19 -7.46
CA LEU A 8 19.44 -18.70 -8.74
C LEU A 8 20.63 -17.84 -9.18
N MET A 9 21.83 -18.30 -8.84
CA MET A 9 23.07 -17.90 -9.50
C MET A 9 23.07 -18.51 -10.90
N VAL A 10 22.94 -17.69 -11.94
CA VAL A 10 23.30 -18.07 -13.32
C VAL A 10 24.44 -17.16 -13.74
N GLY A 11 25.65 -17.72 -13.70
CA GLY A 11 26.80 -17.19 -14.40
C GLY A 11 26.78 -17.67 -15.85
N THR A 12 26.83 -16.74 -16.79
CA THR A 12 27.16 -17.02 -18.19
C THR A 12 28.25 -16.05 -18.64
N MET A 13 29.50 -16.39 -18.31
CA MET A 13 30.64 -15.87 -19.06
C MET A 13 30.62 -16.48 -20.46
N GLY A 14 30.64 -15.63 -21.49
CA GLY A 14 31.04 -15.99 -22.85
C GLY A 14 29.98 -15.76 -23.93
N ALA A 15 30.12 -14.65 -24.67
CA ALA A 15 30.10 -14.60 -26.13
C ALA A 15 30.19 -13.14 -26.63
N VAL A 16 31.40 -12.65 -26.87
CA VAL A 16 31.62 -11.50 -27.76
C VAL A 16 31.64 -12.04 -29.20
N ARG A 17 30.45 -12.30 -29.75
CA ARG A 17 30.25 -12.53 -31.19
C ARG A 17 28.92 -11.91 -31.59
N GLY A 18 28.89 -11.27 -32.75
CA GLY A 18 27.77 -10.46 -33.24
C GLY A 18 26.40 -11.08 -32.96
N SER A 19 25.51 -10.30 -32.37
CA SER A 19 24.19 -10.73 -31.92
C SER A 19 23.38 -11.33 -33.07
N SER A 20 23.34 -12.67 -33.15
CA SER A 20 22.53 -13.41 -34.13
C SER A 20 21.05 -12.95 -34.09
N LYS A 21 20.31 -13.10 -35.19
CA LYS A 21 18.90 -12.67 -35.31
C LYS A 21 18.03 -13.14 -34.14
N LYS A 22 18.26 -14.38 -33.67
CA LYS A 22 17.61 -14.97 -32.50
C LYS A 22 17.89 -14.20 -31.20
N GLN A 23 19.11 -13.72 -31.01
CA GLN A 23 19.52 -12.93 -29.85
C GLN A 23 18.90 -11.53 -29.87
N ARG A 24 18.71 -10.93 -31.05
CA ARG A 24 17.99 -9.65 -31.17
C ARG A 24 16.52 -9.81 -30.77
N VAL A 25 15.87 -10.88 -31.22
CA VAL A 25 14.48 -11.21 -30.84
C VAL A 25 14.38 -11.50 -29.34
N ALA A 26 15.29 -12.30 -28.77
CA ALA A 26 15.31 -12.58 -27.33
C ALA A 26 15.49 -11.30 -26.47
N LYS A 27 16.35 -10.36 -26.90
CA LYS A 27 16.51 -9.06 -26.22
C LYS A 27 15.28 -8.17 -26.35
N ALA A 28 14.62 -8.17 -27.50
CA ALA A 28 13.37 -7.43 -27.70
C ALA A 28 12.27 -7.96 -26.77
N GLN A 29 12.09 -9.28 -26.72
CA GLN A 29 11.13 -9.92 -25.81
C GLN A 29 11.43 -9.63 -24.34
N LEU A 30 12.71 -9.63 -23.93
CA LEU A 30 13.10 -9.25 -22.56
C LEU A 30 12.76 -7.79 -22.24
N LYS A 31 12.93 -6.87 -23.21
CA LYS A 31 12.56 -5.46 -23.03
C LYS A 31 11.04 -5.32 -22.87
N GLU A 32 10.26 -6.02 -23.68
CA GLU A 32 8.80 -6.04 -23.60
C GLU A 32 8.32 -6.61 -22.27
N LEU A 33 8.87 -7.74 -21.83
CA LEU A 33 8.58 -8.33 -20.52
C LEU A 33 8.86 -7.33 -19.39
N ARG A 34 10.00 -6.64 -19.42
CA ARG A 34 10.32 -5.61 -18.41
C ARG A 34 9.33 -4.45 -18.44
N VAL A 35 8.93 -3.99 -19.63
CA VAL A 35 7.93 -2.92 -19.76
C VAL A 35 6.60 -3.38 -19.20
N GLN A 36 6.14 -4.59 -19.52
CA GLN A 36 4.91 -5.17 -18.97
C GLN A 36 4.97 -5.29 -17.45
N THR A 37 6.06 -5.82 -16.90
CA THR A 37 6.25 -5.90 -15.45
C THR A 37 6.23 -4.52 -14.81
N LYS A 38 6.89 -3.52 -15.42
CA LYS A 38 6.90 -2.15 -14.91
C LYS A 38 5.49 -1.53 -14.94
N LEU A 39 4.74 -1.72 -16.01
CA LEU A 39 3.35 -1.26 -16.12
C LEU A 39 2.45 -1.92 -15.07
N GLN A 40 2.60 -3.22 -14.86
CA GLN A 40 1.86 -3.95 -13.83
C GLN A 40 2.19 -3.39 -12.43
N GLN A 41 3.46 -3.14 -12.15
CA GLN A 41 3.91 -2.58 -10.89
C GLN A 41 3.38 -1.15 -10.69
N SER A 42 3.42 -0.30 -11.73
CA SER A 42 2.87 1.05 -11.70
C SER A 42 1.35 1.06 -11.48
N GLN A 43 0.61 0.14 -12.11
CA GLN A 43 -0.83 -0.01 -11.84
C GLN A 43 -1.10 -0.38 -10.38
N LEU A 44 -0.36 -1.35 -9.83
CA LEU A 44 -0.52 -1.73 -8.41
C LEU A 44 -0.23 -0.54 -7.48
N GLN A 45 0.77 0.28 -7.82
CA GLN A 45 1.13 1.46 -7.05
C GLN A 45 0.07 2.56 -7.12
N GLN A 46 -0.50 2.81 -8.32
CA GLN A 46 -1.66 3.70 -8.48
C GLN A 46 -2.89 3.20 -7.71
N ARG A 47 -3.17 1.90 -7.76
CA ARG A 47 -4.28 1.30 -7.01
C ARG A 47 -4.12 1.47 -5.51
N GLN A 48 -2.90 1.43 -4.98
CA GLN A 48 -2.64 1.69 -3.57
C GLN A 48 -2.79 3.18 -3.24
N ALA A 49 -2.26 4.09 -4.09
CA ALA A 49 -2.37 5.52 -3.88
C ALA A 49 -3.81 6.06 -4.01
N ALA A 50 -4.64 5.41 -4.82
CA ALA A 50 -6.05 5.75 -4.98
C ALA A 50 -6.96 5.18 -3.87
N GLN A 51 -6.43 4.37 -2.93
CA GLN A 51 -7.22 3.99 -1.77
C GLN A 51 -7.43 5.22 -0.90
N PRO A 52 -8.69 5.61 -0.63
CA PRO A 52 -8.96 6.71 0.28
C PRO A 52 -8.34 6.37 1.64
N ALA A 53 -7.63 7.33 2.23
CA ALA A 53 -7.10 7.17 3.58
C ALA A 53 -8.26 6.83 4.53
N PRO A 54 -8.05 5.94 5.52
CA PRO A 54 -9.08 5.67 6.51
C PRO A 54 -9.48 6.97 7.22
N PRO A 55 -10.77 7.15 7.55
CA PRO A 55 -11.22 8.34 8.26
C PRO A 55 -10.45 8.45 9.57
N ALA A 56 -9.87 9.63 9.82
CA ALA A 56 -9.24 9.92 11.10
C ALA A 56 -10.33 9.97 12.18
N VAL A 57 -10.39 8.94 13.03
CA VAL A 57 -11.26 8.94 14.20
C VAL A 57 -10.74 9.95 15.23
N PRO A 58 -11.61 10.76 15.85
CA PRO A 58 -11.19 11.69 16.88
C PRO A 58 -10.62 10.92 18.08
N PRO A 59 -9.59 11.48 18.74
CA PRO A 59 -9.00 10.86 19.92
C PRO A 59 -10.01 10.77 21.07
N PRO A 60 -9.77 9.90 22.07
CA PRO A 60 -10.61 9.83 23.25
C PRO A 60 -10.62 11.16 24.01
N GLY A 61 -11.81 11.64 24.39
CA GLY A 61 -11.97 12.96 24.99
C GLY A 61 -13.41 13.38 25.24
N TRP A 62 -13.57 14.59 25.79
CA TRP A 62 -14.85 15.23 26.03
C TRP A 62 -15.28 16.02 24.79
N TYR A 63 -16.43 15.68 24.21
CA TYR A 63 -16.98 16.34 23.02
C TYR A 63 -18.45 16.71 23.21
N PRO A 64 -18.95 17.75 22.53
CA PRO A 64 -20.37 18.13 22.60
C PRO A 64 -21.29 16.96 22.20
N SER A 65 -22.26 16.64 23.04
CA SER A 65 -23.16 15.51 22.79
C SER A 65 -24.10 15.83 21.63
N PRO A 66 -24.23 14.97 20.60
CA PRO A 66 -25.20 15.15 19.53
C PRO A 66 -26.64 14.90 20.00
N THR A 67 -26.83 14.15 21.08
CA THR A 67 -28.12 13.78 21.65
C THR A 67 -28.66 14.81 22.65
N GLN A 68 -27.79 15.55 23.33
CA GLN A 68 -28.19 16.56 24.32
C GLN A 68 -27.45 17.88 24.07
N PRO A 69 -28.10 18.85 23.39
CA PRO A 69 -27.55 20.18 23.17
C PRO A 69 -27.16 20.85 24.49
N GLY A 70 -25.92 21.34 24.58
CA GLY A 70 -25.39 21.99 25.80
C GLY A 70 -24.72 21.06 26.80
N SER A 71 -24.72 19.74 26.56
CA SER A 71 -23.98 18.77 27.36
C SER A 71 -22.71 18.29 26.64
N THR A 72 -21.73 17.83 27.42
CA THR A 72 -20.50 17.23 26.90
C THR A 72 -20.48 15.75 27.27
N GLN A 73 -20.27 14.87 26.29
CA GLN A 73 -20.24 13.42 26.46
C GLN A 73 -18.82 12.90 26.19
N TRP A 74 -18.43 11.82 26.86
CA TRP A 74 -17.10 11.23 26.66
C TRP A 74 -17.09 10.29 25.47
N TRP A 75 -16.15 10.51 24.54
CA TRP A 75 -15.84 9.65 23.39
C TRP A 75 -14.63 8.78 23.72
N ASP A 76 -14.73 7.46 23.52
CA ASP A 76 -13.64 6.51 23.83
C ASP A 76 -12.67 6.25 22.65
N GLY A 77 -12.89 6.92 21.51
CA GLY A 77 -12.15 6.69 20.26
C GLY A 77 -12.92 5.86 19.23
N ALA A 78 -13.99 5.16 19.64
CA ALA A 78 -14.80 4.33 18.76
C ALA A 78 -16.32 4.60 18.90
N GLN A 79 -16.78 4.94 20.10
CA GLN A 79 -18.19 5.17 20.45
C GLN A 79 -18.36 6.19 21.57
N TRP A 80 -19.57 6.72 21.68
CA TRP A 80 -19.97 7.57 22.78
C TRP A 80 -20.26 6.72 24.03
N THR A 81 -19.64 7.07 25.14
CA THR A 81 -19.88 6.42 26.44
C THR A 81 -21.05 7.08 27.17
N PRO A 82 -21.69 6.41 28.15
CA PRO A 82 -22.78 7.00 28.93
C PRO A 82 -22.31 8.07 29.94
N ALA A 83 -21.01 8.41 29.97
CA ALA A 83 -20.48 9.44 30.86
C ALA A 83 -20.72 10.84 30.27
N PHE A 84 -21.38 11.69 31.05
CA PHE A 84 -21.60 13.10 30.75
C PHE A 84 -20.82 13.96 31.74
N ALA A 85 -20.29 15.09 31.26
CA ALA A 85 -19.67 16.07 32.14
C ALA A 85 -20.73 16.57 33.15
N PRO A 86 -20.38 16.72 34.44
CA PRO A 86 -21.31 17.27 35.42
C PRO A 86 -21.63 18.72 35.05
N THR A 87 -22.89 18.98 34.66
CA THR A 87 -23.41 20.33 34.54
C THR A 87 -23.42 20.95 35.95
N THR A 88 -22.55 21.94 36.18
CA THR A 88 -22.58 22.76 37.41
C THR A 88 -23.65 23.82 37.30
#